data_AF-A0A833A352-F1
#
_entry.id   AF-A0A833A352-F1
#
_cell.length_a   1.000
_cell.length_b   1.000
_cell.length_c   1.000
_cell.angle_alpha   90.00
_cell.angle_beta   90.00
_cell.angle_gamma   90.00
#
_symmetry.space_group_name_H-M   'P 1'
#
loop_
_entity.id
_entity.type
_entity.pdbx_description
1 polymer ?
#
loop_
_entity_poly.entity_id
_entity_poly.type
_entity_poly.pdbx_seq_one_letter_code
_entity_poly.pdbx_strand_id
1 'polypeptide(L)'
;MALTILILRILGILDIIAGFLIILAHPIGTWYLIFKGFIFILSSKGTCILSWADFLFGILALFFFSQYIAFIIFFYLIVKGVFSLI
;
A
#
# COMPACT_ATOMS: atom_id res chain seq x y z
N MET A 1 13.20 18.65 7.75
CA MET A 1 13.58 17.31 8.28
C MET A 1 12.48 16.70 9.15
N ALA A 2 11.91 17.42 10.13
CA ALA A 2 10.79 16.91 10.94
C ALA A 2 9.51 16.63 10.11
N LEU A 3 9.14 17.50 9.16
CA LEU A 3 7.93 17.35 8.34
C LEU A 3 7.95 16.09 7.45
N THR A 4 9.09 15.80 6.83
CA THR A 4 9.26 14.61 5.97
C THR A 4 9.15 13.31 6.75
N ILE A 5 9.67 13.28 7.98
CA ILE A 5 9.56 12.14 8.89
C ILE A 5 8.09 11.95 9.31
N LEU A 6 7.39 13.05 9.62
CA LEU A 6 5.97 12.99 9.97
C LEU A 6 5.12 12.41 8.82
N ILE A 7 5.37 12.84 7.58
CA ILE A 7 4.66 12.35 6.39
C ILE A 7 4.91 10.85 6.17
N LEU A 8 6.16 10.38 6.30
CA LEU A 8 6.50 8.95 6.18
C LEU A 8 5.78 8.11 7.23
N ARG A 9 5.69 8.58 8.48
CA ARG A 9 4.97 7.87 9.54
C ARG A 9 3.47 7.78 9.26
N ILE A 10 2.85 8.86 8.80
CA ILE A 10 1.43 8.86 8.41
C ILE A 10 1.19 7.88 7.25
N LEU A 11 2.06 7.89 6.24
CA LEU A 11 1.96 6.95 5.12
C LEU A 11 2.12 5.49 5.58
N GLY A 12 3.02 5.21 6.52
CA GLY A 12 3.21 3.89 7.11
C GLY A 12 1.98 3.40 7.89
N ILE A 13 1.35 4.27 8.68
CA ILE A 13 0.10 3.95 9.39
C ILE A 13 -1.02 3.65 8.39
N LEU A 14 -1.13 4.46 7.33
CA LEU A 14 -2.14 4.25 6.29
C LEU A 14 -1.93 2.94 5.53
N ASP A 15 -0.69 2.51 5.28
CA ASP A 15 -0.39 1.21 4.68
C ASP A 15 -0.83 0.04 5.57
N ILE A 16 -0.58 0.15 6.89
CA ILE A 16 -1.04 -0.87 7.86
C ILE A 16 -2.57 -0.97 7.84
N ILE A 17 -3.27 0.17 7.92
CA ILE A 17 -4.74 0.23 7.86
C ILE A 17 -5.26 -0.37 6.54
N ALA A 18 -4.61 -0.05 5.41
CA ALA A 18 -4.97 -0.60 4.11
C ALA A 18 -4.82 -2.12 4.07
N GLY A 19 -3.79 -2.67 4.73
CA GLY A 19 -3.62 -4.11 4.91
C GLY A 19 -4.84 -4.74 5.58
N PHE A 20 -5.28 -4.18 6.71
CA PHE A 20 -6.47 -4.69 7.40
C PHE A 20 -7.75 -4.53 6.56
N LEU A 21 -7.86 -3.43 5.81
CA LEU A 21 -8.99 -3.19 4.90
C LEU A 21 -9.03 -4.19 3.75
N ILE A 22 -7.91 -4.73 3.28
CA ILE A 22 -7.90 -5.76 2.23
C ILE A 22 -8.52 -7.09 2.71
N ILE A 23 -8.36 -7.41 3.99
CA ILE A 23 -8.94 -8.62 4.59
C ILE A 23 -10.43 -8.41 4.90
N LEU A 24 -10.79 -7.27 5.49
CA LEU A 24 -12.15 -7.01 6.00
C LEU A 24 -13.11 -6.43 4.95
N ALA A 25 -12.59 -5.59 4.06
CA ALA A 25 -13.35 -4.82 3.09
C ALA A 25 -12.55 -4.73 1.78
N HIS A 26 -12.24 -5.91 1.23
CA HIS A 26 -11.38 -6.13 0.08
C HIS A 26 -11.48 -5.04 -1.00
N PRO A 27 -12.65 -4.65 -1.55
CA PRO A 27 -12.72 -3.62 -2.58
C PRO A 27 -12.12 -2.27 -2.13
N ILE A 28 -12.38 -1.84 -0.89
CA ILE A 28 -11.91 -0.55 -0.36
C ILE A 28 -10.37 -0.55 -0.26
N GLY A 29 -9.80 -1.63 0.27
CA GLY A 29 -8.36 -1.81 0.36
C GLY A 29 -7.68 -1.86 -1.01
N THR A 30 -8.30 -2.55 -1.98
CA THR A 30 -7.80 -2.63 -3.36
C THR A 30 -7.76 -1.25 -4.03
N TRP A 31 -8.85 -0.49 -3.93
CA TRP A 31 -8.93 0.84 -4.54
C TRP A 31 -7.90 1.80 -3.95
N TYR A 32 -7.70 1.76 -2.63
CA TYR A 32 -6.67 2.57 -1.96
C TYR A 32 -5.28 2.33 -2.56
N LEU A 33 -4.88 1.06 -2.74
CA LEU A 33 -3.58 0.72 -3.31
C LEU A 33 -3.41 1.19 -4.75
N ILE A 34 -4.45 1.03 -5.57
CA ILE A 34 -4.43 1.46 -6.97
C ILE A 34 -4.27 2.98 -7.05
N PHE A 35 -5.08 3.74 -6.30
CA PHE A 35 -5.00 5.21 -6.30
C PHE A 35 -3.68 5.72 -5.75
N LYS A 36 -3.18 5.14 -4.65
CA LYS A 36 -1.89 5.51 -4.07
C LYS A 36 -0.75 5.21 -5.05
N GLY A 37 -0.71 4.01 -5.61
CA GLY A 37 0.30 3.62 -6.59
C GLY A 37 0.30 4.55 -7.80
N PHE A 38 -0.88 4.85 -8.35
CA PHE A 38 -1.02 5.74 -9.51
C PHE A 38 -0.52 7.17 -9.26
N ILE A 39 -0.88 7.77 -8.12
CA ILE A 39 -0.44 9.12 -7.74
C ILE A 39 1.09 9.19 -7.63
N PHE A 40 1.71 8.15 -7.06
CA PHE A 40 3.16 8.14 -6.88
C PHE A 40 3.94 7.79 -8.16
N ILE A 41 3.37 6.98 -9.07
CA ILE A 41 3.93 6.74 -10.41
C ILE A 41 3.99 8.07 -11.19
N LEU A 42 2.95 8.88 -11.13
CA LEU A 42 2.92 10.21 -11.74
C LEU A 42 3.91 11.20 -11.12
N SER A 43 4.37 10.96 -9.88
CA SER A 43 5.22 11.89 -9.15
C SER A 43 6.73 11.80 -9.49
N SER A 44 7.17 10.85 -10.33
CA SER A 44 8.53 10.72 -10.91
C SER A 44 9.74 10.66 -9.94
N LYS A 45 9.53 10.65 -8.62
CA LYS A 45 10.62 10.56 -7.63
C LYS A 45 10.96 9.10 -7.34
N GLY A 46 12.23 8.80 -7.02
CA GLY A 46 12.81 7.45 -6.87
C GLY A 46 12.14 6.47 -5.90
N THR A 47 11.08 6.88 -5.19
CA THR A 47 10.10 6.01 -4.51
C THR A 47 9.26 5.15 -5.47
N CYS A 48 9.42 5.37 -6.77
CA CYS A 48 8.67 4.74 -7.86
C CYS A 48 8.52 3.21 -7.70
N ILE A 49 9.58 2.47 -7.36
CA ILE A 49 9.53 0.98 -7.31
C ILE A 49 8.56 0.47 -6.25
N LEU A 50 8.57 1.03 -5.04
CA LEU A 50 7.66 0.63 -3.96
C LEU A 50 6.21 1.04 -4.26
N SER A 51 6.02 2.10 -5.04
CA SER A 51 4.71 2.57 -5.50
C SER A 51 4.18 1.75 -6.69
N TRP A 52 5.07 1.26 -7.55
CA TRP A 52 4.75 0.27 -8.60
C TRP A 52 4.29 -1.04 -7.99
N ALA A 53 4.94 -1.50 -6.91
CA ALA A 53 4.53 -2.68 -6.18
C ALA A 53 3.11 -2.52 -5.59
N ASP A 54 2.79 -1.37 -4.98
CA ASP A 54 1.44 -1.09 -4.48
C ASP A 54 0.38 -1.15 -5.60
N PHE A 55 0.68 -0.55 -6.75
CA PHE A 55 -0.19 -0.55 -7.92
C PHE A 55 -0.42 -1.97 -8.46
N LEU A 56 0.66 -2.74 -8.62
CA LEU A 56 0.62 -4.14 -9.06
C LEU A 56 -0.22 -4.99 -8.10
N PHE A 57 0.00 -4.88 -6.78
CA PHE A 57 -0.78 -5.60 -5.79
C PHE A 57 -2.26 -5.18 -5.79
N GLY A 58 -2.55 -3.89 -6.01
CA GLY A 58 -3.91 -3.40 -6.21
C GLY A 58 -4.59 -4.04 -7.43
N ILE A 59 -3.91 -4.08 -8.57
CA ILE A 59 -4.42 -4.75 -9.78
C ILE A 59 -4.62 -6.25 -9.52
N LEU A 60 -3.65 -6.90 -8.89
CA LEU A 60 -3.71 -8.35 -8.63
C LEU A 60 -4.90 -8.70 -7.73
N ALA A 61 -5.14 -7.91 -6.69
CA ALA A 61 -6.33 -8.02 -5.84
C ALA A 61 -7.63 -7.70 -6.60
N LEU A 62 -7.63 -6.81 -7.58
CA LEU A 62 -8.82 -6.48 -8.38
C LEU A 62 -9.24 -7.64 -9.30
N PHE A 63 -8.28 -8.27 -9.97
CA PHE A 63 -8.55 -9.31 -10.98
C PHE A 63 -8.60 -10.72 -10.41
N PHE A 64 -7.82 -11.00 -9.36
CA PHE A 64 -7.73 -12.32 -8.74
C PHE A 64 -8.20 -12.23 -7.29
N PHE A 65 -9.52 -12.23 -7.11
CA PHE A 65 -10.14 -12.26 -5.79
C PHE A 65 -9.90 -13.62 -5.13
N SER A 66 -8.78 -13.73 -4.42
CA SER A 66 -8.40 -14.91 -3.66
C SER A 66 -7.94 -14.48 -2.27
N GLN A 67 -8.45 -15.18 -1.25
CA GLN A 67 -8.05 -14.93 0.14
C GLN A 67 -6.54 -15.10 0.32
N TYR A 68 -5.90 -16.01 -0.42
CA TYR A 68 -4.44 -16.20 -0.38
C TYR A 68 -3.69 -14.96 -0.88
N ILE A 69 -4.18 -14.32 -1.93
CA ILE A 69 -3.59 -13.09 -2.48
C ILE A 69 -3.78 -11.93 -1.49
N ALA A 70 -4.97 -11.82 -0.89
CA ALA A 70 -5.25 -10.84 0.15
C ALA A 70 -4.29 -10.98 1.36
N PHE A 71 -3.99 -12.21 1.79
CA PHE A 71 -3.02 -12.47 2.87
C PHE A 71 -1.58 -12.06 2.51
N ILE A 72 -1.15 -12.35 1.28
CA ILE A 72 0.19 -11.94 0.80
C ILE A 72 0.30 -10.41 0.81
N ILE A 73 -0.72 -9.72 0.29
CA ILE A 73 -0.74 -8.25 0.24
C ILE A 73 -0.81 -7.66 1.65
N PHE A 74 -1.58 -8.26 2.55
CA PHE A 74 -1.62 -7.87 3.96
C PHE A 74 -0.22 -7.92 4.59
N PHE A 75 0.50 -9.03 4.45
CA PHE A 75 1.86 -9.16 4.98
C PHE A 75 2.81 -8.12 4.39
N TYR A 76 2.76 -7.91 3.07
CA TYR A 76 3.54 -6.88 2.40
C TYR A 76 3.29 -5.48 2.98
N LEU A 77 2.03 -5.10 3.19
CA LEU A 77 1.65 -3.79 3.71
C LEU A 77 2.02 -3.60 5.18
N ILE A 78 1.90 -4.64 6.01
CA ILE A 78 2.36 -4.63 7.41
C ILE A 78 3.87 -4.37 7.45
N VAL A 79 4.65 -5.14 6.71
CA VAL A 79 6.12 -5.02 6.69
C VAL A 79 6.52 -3.63 6.21
N LYS A 80 5.96 -3.18 5.09
CA LYS A 80 6.22 -1.85 4.54
C LYS A 80 5.84 -0.72 5.51
N GLY A 81 4.69 -0.82 6.15
CA GLY A 81 4.23 0.17 7.11
C GLY A 81 5.11 0.25 8.35
N VAL A 82 5.55 -0.89 8.89
CA VAL A 82 6.49 -0.95 10.03
C VAL A 82 7.84 -0.34 9.68
N PHE A 83 8.40 -0.64 8.50
CA PHE A 83 9.64 -0.02 8.05
C PHE A 83 9.53 1.50 7.86
N SER A 84 8.34 2.01 7.55
CA SER A 84 8.08 3.45 7.42
C SER A 84 7.86 4.16 8.77
N LEU A 85 7.73 3.40 9.87
CA LEU A 85 7.56 3.91 11.23
C LEU A 85 8.88 4.03 12.00
N ILE A 86 9.82 3.13 11.73
CA ILE A 86 11.18 3.09 12.29
C ILE A 86 12.01 4.23 11.70
#